data_AF-A0A2T2T8C4-F1
#
_entry.id   AF-A0A2T2T8C4-F1
#
_cell.length_a   1.000
_cell.length_b   1.000
_cell.length_c   1.000
_cell.angle_alpha   90.00
_cell.angle_beta   90.00
_cell.angle_gamma   90.00
#
_symmetry.space_group_name_H-M   'P 1'
#
loop_
_entity.id
_entity.type
_entity.pdbx_description
1 polymer ?
#
loop_
_entity_poly.entity_id
_entity_poly.type
_entity_poly.pdbx_seq_one_letter_code
_entity_poly.pdbx_strand_id
1 'polypeptide(L)'
;GLRAPSHAEILNGYARACAEQLAERDRFADPDREAPPEHIGEIDAQARKKVRRVVRNAAADERAVDRWFGRHVTRPPAGEPLLSPERPPGASELVEAIRRGTGLRPAPGARLAFFENDDGSATLFAGGEAYDLPPARAFAAPLLSDRRRLPAEVLRPHLDTDGVPALLARLVTDGALERVSPGVE
;
A
#
# COMPACT_ATOMS: atom_id res chain seq x y z
N GLY A 1 -10.27 -11.50 4.70
CA GLY A 1 -11.01 -10.52 3.89
C GLY A 1 -10.39 -9.15 4.11
N LEU A 2 -10.57 -8.25 3.13
CA LEU A 2 -10.14 -6.85 3.24
C LEU A 2 -11.01 -6.10 4.26
N ARG A 3 -10.49 -5.00 4.81
CA ARG A 3 -11.30 -4.11 5.66
C ARG A 3 -12.35 -3.43 4.79
N ALA A 4 -13.54 -3.24 5.35
CA ALA A 4 -14.61 -2.43 4.77
C ALA A 4 -14.75 -1.15 5.61
N PRO A 5 -13.91 -0.13 5.38
CA PRO A 5 -13.99 1.12 6.14
C PRO A 5 -15.27 1.88 5.81
N SER A 6 -15.81 2.56 6.81
CA SER A 6 -16.89 3.53 6.63
C SER A 6 -16.42 4.74 5.82
N HIS A 7 -17.35 5.49 5.22
CA HIS A 7 -17.02 6.77 4.57
C HIS A 7 -16.27 7.75 5.50
N ALA A 8 -16.62 7.76 6.78
CA ALA A 8 -15.94 8.61 7.77
C ALA A 8 -14.48 8.18 7.98
N GLU A 9 -14.20 6.87 8.06
CA GLU A 9 -12.83 6.36 8.11
C GLU A 9 -12.04 6.68 6.84
N ILE A 10 -12.69 6.61 5.68
CA ILE A 10 -12.06 6.96 4.40
C ILE A 10 -11.63 8.44 4.39
N LEU A 11 -12.57 9.34 4.67
CA LEU A 11 -12.33 10.78 4.65
C LEU A 11 -11.26 11.19 5.68
N ASN A 12 -11.40 10.76 6.93
CA ASN A 12 -10.46 11.10 7.99
C ASN A 12 -9.07 10.48 7.74
N GLY A 13 -9.04 9.23 7.30
CA GLY A 13 -7.79 8.51 7.06
C GLY A 13 -6.99 9.10 5.89
N TYR A 14 -7.65 9.50 4.81
CA TYR A 14 -6.99 10.13 3.68
C TYR A 14 -6.59 11.57 3.98
N ALA A 15 -7.47 12.38 4.59
CA ALA A 15 -7.13 13.74 5.00
C ALA A 15 -5.90 13.78 5.92
N ARG A 16 -5.79 12.83 6.87
CA ARG A 16 -4.61 12.69 7.70
C ARG A 16 -3.35 12.35 6.89
N ALA A 17 -3.45 11.41 5.95
CA ALA A 17 -2.31 11.05 5.10
C ALA A 17 -1.85 12.22 4.21
N CYS A 18 -2.77 13.05 3.70
CA CYS A 18 -2.42 14.28 3.00
C CYS A 18 -1.71 15.26 3.93
N ALA A 19 -2.24 15.46 5.15
CA ALA A 19 -1.66 16.38 6.11
C ALA A 19 -0.23 16.01 6.54
N GLU A 20 0.08 14.71 6.64
CA GLU A 20 1.42 14.20 6.97
C GLU A 20 2.49 14.57 5.91
N GLN A 21 2.09 14.94 4.69
CA GLN A 21 3.01 15.34 3.61
C GLN A 21 3.16 16.87 3.47
N LEU A 22 2.29 17.65 4.12
CA LEU A 22 2.31 19.10 4.04
C LEU A 22 3.40 19.67 4.95
N ALA A 23 4.10 20.70 4.48
CA ALA A 23 5.09 21.42 5.27
C ALA A 23 4.45 22.61 6.00
N GLU A 24 5.11 23.11 7.06
CA GLU A 24 4.63 24.28 7.79
C GLU A 24 4.46 25.55 6.93
N ARG A 25 5.12 25.61 5.77
CA ARG A 25 5.01 26.69 4.80
C ARG A 25 3.71 26.67 3.99
N ASP A 26 2.97 25.56 3.99
CA ASP A 26 1.71 25.39 3.25
C ASP A 26 0.50 25.97 4.01
N ARG A 27 0.74 27.04 4.79
CA ARG A 27 -0.29 27.74 5.56
C ARG A 27 -1.20 28.51 4.63
N PHE A 28 -2.45 28.64 5.04
CA PHE A 28 -3.38 29.55 4.40
C PHE A 28 -2.80 30.98 4.45
N ALA A 29 -2.63 31.58 3.28
CA ALA A 29 -2.15 32.95 3.11
C ALA A 29 -3.02 33.68 2.08
N ASP A 30 -3.16 34.98 2.29
CA ASP A 30 -3.89 35.87 1.40
C ASP A 30 -3.04 37.06 0.94
N PRO A 31 -1.89 36.81 0.27
CA PRO A 31 -1.00 37.88 -0.16
C PRO A 31 -1.60 38.75 -1.27
N ASP A 32 -2.60 38.24 -2.00
CA ASP A 32 -3.28 38.92 -3.10
C ASP A 32 -4.37 39.90 -2.61
N ARG A 33 -4.47 40.15 -1.30
CA ARG A 33 -5.46 41.06 -0.75
C ARG A 33 -5.01 42.51 -0.94
N GLU A 34 -5.58 43.17 -1.92
CA GLU A 34 -5.19 44.53 -2.33
C GLU A 34 -5.75 45.63 -1.41
N ALA A 35 -6.88 45.39 -0.72
CA ALA A 35 -7.54 46.39 0.12
C ALA A 35 -8.02 45.79 1.46
N PRO A 36 -8.09 46.61 2.53
CA PRO A 36 -8.74 46.20 3.78
C PRO A 36 -10.18 45.77 3.54
N PRO A 37 -10.68 44.72 4.22
CA PRO A 37 -12.07 44.33 4.08
C PRO A 37 -13.01 45.42 4.60
N GLU A 38 -14.13 45.62 3.90
CA GLU A 38 -15.22 46.50 4.33
C GLU A 38 -15.82 46.05 5.68
N HIS A 39 -15.86 44.73 5.89
CA HIS A 39 -16.33 44.11 7.12
C HIS A 39 -15.26 43.19 7.71
N ILE A 40 -14.75 43.52 8.89
CA ILE A 40 -13.67 42.77 9.57
C ILE A 40 -14.05 41.30 9.84
N GLY A 41 -15.34 41.01 10.04
CA GLY A 41 -15.86 39.67 10.27
C GLY A 41 -16.22 38.87 9.02
N GLU A 42 -16.10 39.44 7.82
CA GLU A 42 -16.49 38.74 6.59
C GLU A 42 -15.41 37.76 6.13
N ILE A 43 -15.82 36.52 5.87
CA ILE A 43 -15.04 35.55 5.10
C ILE A 43 -15.43 35.71 3.63
N ASP A 44 -14.69 36.57 2.93
CA ASP A 44 -15.03 36.99 1.57
C ASP A 44 -15.02 35.82 0.55
N ALA A 45 -15.49 36.12 -0.65
CA ALA A 45 -15.58 35.12 -1.72
C ALA A 45 -14.21 34.54 -2.12
N GLN A 46 -13.13 35.31 -2.04
CA GLN A 46 -11.78 34.87 -2.42
C GLN A 46 -11.22 33.90 -1.37
N ALA A 47 -11.32 34.23 -0.08
CA ALA A 47 -10.95 33.36 1.02
C ALA A 47 -11.70 32.02 0.94
N ARG A 48 -13.03 32.06 0.74
CA ARG A 48 -13.84 30.85 0.56
C ARG A 48 -13.43 30.04 -0.67
N LYS A 49 -13.06 30.70 -1.78
CA LYS A 49 -12.56 30.02 -3.00
C LYS A 49 -11.22 29.35 -2.74
N LYS A 50 -10.30 30.00 -2.02
CA LYS A 50 -8.99 29.45 -1.63
C LYS A 50 -9.15 28.22 -0.75
N VAL A 51 -9.97 28.27 0.30
CA VAL A 51 -10.24 27.11 1.17
C VAL A 51 -10.83 25.93 0.38
N ARG A 52 -11.84 26.16 -0.46
CA ARG A 52 -12.42 25.10 -1.30
C ARG A 52 -11.39 24.48 -2.24
N ARG A 53 -10.43 25.27 -2.74
CA ARG A 53 -9.33 24.77 -3.58
C ARG A 53 -8.37 23.89 -2.78
N VAL A 54 -7.99 24.27 -1.56
CA VAL A 54 -7.15 23.43 -0.69
C VAL A 54 -7.80 22.06 -0.48
N VAL A 55 -9.08 22.03 -0.12
CA VAL A 55 -9.82 20.78 0.10
C VAL A 55 -9.90 19.93 -1.18
N ARG A 56 -10.22 20.55 -2.33
CA ARG A 56 -10.29 19.83 -3.61
C ARG A 56 -8.94 19.30 -4.08
N ASN A 57 -7.89 20.09 -3.96
CA ASN A 57 -6.55 19.70 -4.38
C ASN A 57 -6.04 18.51 -3.56
N ALA A 58 -6.38 18.42 -2.27
CA ALA A 58 -6.01 17.29 -1.44
C ALA A 58 -6.54 15.95 -2.00
N ALA A 59 -7.66 15.96 -2.73
CA ALA A 59 -8.28 14.77 -3.33
C ALA A 59 -8.17 14.72 -4.86
N ALA A 60 -7.33 15.56 -5.47
CA ALA A 60 -7.26 15.67 -6.93
C ALA A 60 -6.40 14.59 -7.60
N ASP A 61 -5.47 13.97 -6.85
CA ASP A 61 -4.62 12.90 -7.36
C ASP A 61 -5.26 11.53 -7.09
N GLU A 62 -5.97 11.01 -8.09
CA GLU A 62 -6.64 9.71 -8.03
C GLU A 62 -5.66 8.56 -7.70
N ARG A 63 -4.45 8.58 -8.27
CA ARG A 63 -3.44 7.55 -8.01
C ARG A 63 -2.98 7.59 -6.55
N ALA A 64 -2.85 8.78 -5.97
CA ALA A 64 -2.54 8.92 -4.55
C ALA A 64 -3.66 8.38 -3.66
N VAL A 65 -4.93 8.59 -4.03
CA VAL A 65 -6.10 8.04 -3.33
C VAL A 65 -6.08 6.51 -3.39
N ASP A 66 -5.95 5.93 -4.58
CA ASP A 66 -5.97 4.47 -4.80
C ASP A 66 -4.84 3.79 -4.02
N ARG A 67 -3.63 4.36 -4.11
CA ARG A 67 -2.46 3.83 -3.41
C ARG A 67 -2.60 3.95 -1.89
N TRP A 68 -3.18 5.05 -1.40
CA TRP A 68 -3.49 5.16 0.03
C TRP A 68 -4.54 4.13 0.45
N PHE A 69 -5.59 3.93 -0.34
CA PHE A 69 -6.68 3.02 0.00
C PHE A 69 -6.19 1.58 0.09
N GLY A 70 -5.39 1.13 -0.90
CA GLY A 70 -4.78 -0.20 -0.90
C GLY A 70 -3.95 -0.48 0.35
N ARG A 71 -3.14 0.50 0.78
CA ARG A 71 -2.42 0.44 2.07
C ARG A 71 -3.38 0.42 3.26
N HIS A 72 -4.41 1.26 3.26
CA HIS A 72 -5.33 1.39 4.39
C HIS A 72 -6.12 0.09 4.66
N VAL A 73 -6.59 -0.58 3.61
CA VAL A 73 -7.42 -1.80 3.75
C VAL A 73 -6.60 -3.07 4.02
N THR A 74 -5.31 -3.05 3.69
CA THR A 74 -4.38 -4.15 3.98
C THR A 74 -3.60 -4.00 5.28
N ARG A 75 -3.60 -2.80 5.88
CA ARG A 75 -2.93 -2.53 7.16
C ARG A 75 -3.44 -3.47 8.27
N PRO A 76 -2.55 -4.05 9.08
CA PRO A 76 -2.95 -4.84 10.24
C PRO A 76 -3.68 -3.99 11.29
N PRO A 77 -4.46 -4.60 12.19
CA PRO A 77 -5.06 -3.90 13.32
C PRO A 77 -4.02 -3.18 14.19
N ALA A 78 -4.41 -2.05 14.79
CA ALA A 78 -3.54 -1.35 15.73
C ALA A 78 -3.22 -2.25 16.94
N GLY A 79 -1.95 -2.32 17.32
CA GLY A 79 -1.48 -3.19 18.40
C GLY A 79 -1.10 -4.62 17.97
N GLU A 80 -1.39 -5.01 16.73
CA GLU A 80 -1.06 -6.33 16.17
C GLU A 80 -0.24 -6.18 14.88
N PRO A 81 0.96 -5.56 14.91
CA PRO A 81 1.78 -5.39 13.72
C PRO A 81 2.22 -6.75 13.16
N LEU A 82 2.45 -6.81 11.85
CA LEU A 82 3.12 -7.96 11.25
C LEU A 82 4.54 -8.06 11.81
N LEU A 83 4.96 -9.28 12.12
CA LEU A 83 6.27 -9.54 12.70
C LEU A 83 7.24 -9.94 11.60
N SER A 84 8.33 -9.17 11.48
CA SER A 84 9.46 -9.59 10.68
C SER A 84 10.11 -10.83 11.32
N PRO A 85 10.54 -11.82 10.51
CA PRO A 85 11.29 -12.95 11.04
C PRO A 85 12.61 -12.48 11.66
N GLU A 86 13.05 -13.13 12.74
CA GLU A 86 14.32 -12.81 13.42
C GLU A 86 15.52 -12.84 12.45
N ARG A 87 15.44 -13.73 11.46
CA ARG A 87 16.43 -13.84 10.38
C ARG A 87 15.74 -13.75 9.02
N PRO A 88 15.63 -12.55 8.45
CA PRO A 88 15.07 -12.36 7.12
C PRO A 88 15.90 -13.12 6.07
N PRO A 89 15.25 -13.85 5.15
CA PRO A 89 15.98 -14.64 4.19
C PRO A 89 16.53 -13.81 3.04
N GLY A 90 17.71 -14.17 2.54
CA GLY A 90 18.16 -13.68 1.24
C GLY A 90 17.34 -14.27 0.10
N ALA A 91 17.28 -13.58 -1.04
CA ALA A 91 16.56 -14.05 -2.23
C ALA A 91 17.00 -15.46 -2.67
N SER A 92 18.32 -15.70 -2.78
CA SER A 92 18.86 -17.01 -3.15
C SER A 92 18.52 -18.10 -2.13
N GLU A 93 18.57 -17.79 -0.83
CA GLU A 93 18.20 -18.73 0.23
C GLU A 93 16.73 -19.14 0.13
N LEU A 94 15.85 -18.17 -0.12
CA LEU A 94 14.43 -18.43 -0.28
C LEU A 94 14.13 -19.26 -1.54
N VAL A 95 14.78 -18.95 -2.66
CA VAL A 95 14.68 -19.72 -3.91
C VAL A 95 15.05 -21.18 -3.68
N GLU A 96 16.18 -21.43 -3.02
CA GLU A 96 16.64 -22.79 -2.72
C GLU A 96 15.68 -23.55 -1.79
N ALA A 97 15.08 -22.87 -0.81
CA ALA A 97 14.04 -23.46 0.03
C ALA A 97 12.80 -23.86 -0.79
N ILE A 98 12.32 -22.97 -1.67
CA ILE A 98 11.17 -23.25 -2.53
C ILE A 98 11.47 -24.41 -3.51
N ARG A 99 12.68 -24.46 -4.09
CA ARG A 99 13.10 -25.58 -4.93
C ARG A 99 13.04 -26.91 -4.17
N ARG A 100 13.41 -26.93 -2.88
CA ARG A 100 13.29 -28.10 -1.99
C ARG A 100 11.87 -28.42 -1.50
N GLY A 101 10.85 -27.65 -1.89
CA GLY A 101 9.44 -27.92 -1.56
C GLY A 101 8.85 -27.03 -0.47
N THR A 102 9.57 -26.02 0.02
CA THR A 102 8.99 -25.03 0.94
C THR A 102 7.95 -24.18 0.20
N GLY A 103 6.72 -24.16 0.71
CA GLY A 103 5.68 -23.24 0.25
C GLY A 103 5.76 -21.90 0.97
N LEU A 104 4.93 -20.96 0.54
CA LEU A 104 4.64 -19.71 1.24
C LEU A 104 3.15 -19.63 1.60
N ARG A 105 2.82 -18.78 2.56
CA ARG A 105 1.43 -18.34 2.79
C ARG A 105 1.44 -16.92 3.34
N PRO A 106 0.33 -16.16 3.21
CA PRO A 106 0.14 -14.96 4.00
C PRO A 106 0.32 -15.26 5.50
N ALA A 107 1.12 -14.46 6.18
CA ALA A 107 1.30 -14.59 7.62
C ALA A 107 -0.04 -14.34 8.36
N PRO A 108 -0.22 -14.87 9.58
CA PRO A 108 -1.37 -14.54 10.40
C PRO A 108 -1.57 -13.01 10.53
N GLY A 109 -2.78 -12.54 10.24
CA GLY A 109 -3.10 -11.11 10.26
C GLY A 109 -2.68 -10.33 9.01
N ALA A 110 -1.82 -10.89 8.16
CA ALA A 110 -1.45 -10.27 6.88
C ALA A 110 -2.64 -10.26 5.91
N ARG A 111 -2.79 -9.15 5.20
CA ARG A 111 -3.77 -8.97 4.12
C ARG A 111 -3.02 -8.56 2.87
N LEU A 112 -3.36 -9.21 1.77
CA LEU A 112 -2.85 -8.88 0.44
C LEU A 112 -4.01 -8.41 -0.43
N ALA A 113 -3.76 -7.38 -1.24
CA ALA A 113 -4.68 -6.85 -2.24
C ALA A 113 -3.86 -6.32 -3.42
N PHE A 114 -4.47 -6.13 -4.57
CA PHE A 114 -3.80 -5.47 -5.68
C PHE A 114 -4.80 -4.73 -6.56
N PHE A 115 -4.26 -3.87 -7.42
CA PHE A 115 -4.93 -3.44 -8.64
C PHE A 115 -3.93 -3.47 -9.80
N GLU A 116 -4.47 -3.62 -11.01
CA GLU A 116 -3.72 -3.46 -12.26
C GLU A 116 -3.81 -2.01 -12.70
N ASN A 117 -2.74 -1.50 -13.29
CA ASN A 117 -2.66 -0.16 -13.86
C ASN A 117 -2.89 -0.23 -15.38
N ASP A 118 -3.31 0.90 -15.96
CA ASP A 118 -3.58 1.00 -17.40
C ASP A 118 -2.36 0.70 -18.30
N ASP A 119 -1.14 0.88 -17.78
CA ASP A 119 0.11 0.60 -18.49
C ASP A 119 0.55 -0.88 -18.42
N GLY A 120 -0.30 -1.75 -17.85
CA GLY A 120 -0.03 -3.18 -17.66
C GLY A 120 0.86 -3.49 -16.45
N SER A 121 1.30 -2.47 -15.69
CA SER A 121 1.92 -2.68 -14.38
C SER A 121 0.85 -3.03 -13.33
N ALA A 122 1.26 -3.43 -12.13
CA ALA A 122 0.34 -3.66 -11.03
C ALA A 122 0.90 -3.10 -9.73
N THR A 123 0.01 -2.75 -8.80
CA THR A 123 0.41 -2.41 -7.42
C THR A 123 -0.09 -3.48 -6.48
N LEU A 124 0.83 -4.23 -5.86
CA LEU A 124 0.52 -5.17 -4.81
C LEU A 124 0.58 -4.43 -3.46
N PHE A 125 -0.40 -4.66 -2.61
CA PHE A 125 -0.43 -4.18 -1.23
C PHE A 125 -0.34 -5.37 -0.29
N ALA A 126 0.56 -5.30 0.70
CA ALA A 126 0.71 -6.35 1.69
C ALA A 126 1.01 -5.72 3.06
N GLY A 127 0.19 -6.01 4.06
CA GLY A 127 0.43 -5.52 5.43
C GLY A 127 0.39 -4.00 5.59
N GLY A 128 -0.21 -3.27 4.65
CA GLY A 128 -0.24 -1.80 4.65
C GLY A 128 0.91 -1.14 3.88
N GLU A 129 1.79 -1.93 3.28
CA GLU A 129 2.83 -1.48 2.35
C GLU A 129 2.39 -1.64 0.90
N ALA A 130 3.03 -0.90 -0.01
CA ALA A 130 2.79 -0.95 -1.46
C ALA A 130 4.05 -1.39 -2.20
N TYR A 131 3.88 -2.30 -3.16
CA TYR A 131 4.93 -2.89 -3.98
C TYR A 131 4.56 -2.70 -5.45
N ASP A 132 5.31 -1.83 -6.12
CA ASP A 132 5.09 -1.50 -7.53
C ASP A 132 5.71 -2.61 -8.40
N LEU A 133 4.89 -3.24 -9.24
CA LEU A 133 5.27 -4.35 -10.09
C LEU A 133 5.22 -3.89 -11.56
N PRO A 134 6.37 -3.77 -12.25
CA PRO A 134 6.36 -3.42 -13.67
C PRO A 134 5.66 -4.52 -14.50
N PRO A 135 5.28 -4.24 -15.76
CA PRO A 135 4.46 -5.15 -16.56
C PRO A 135 5.00 -6.60 -16.63
N ALA A 136 6.32 -6.75 -16.74
CA ALA A 136 6.98 -8.08 -16.75
C ALA A 136 6.77 -8.91 -15.47
N ARG A 137 6.37 -8.29 -14.35
CA ARG A 137 6.12 -8.92 -13.05
C ARG A 137 4.69 -8.74 -12.54
N ALA A 138 3.81 -8.07 -13.29
CA ALA A 138 2.45 -7.78 -12.85
C ALA A 138 1.65 -9.06 -12.51
N PHE A 139 1.93 -10.17 -13.20
CA PHE A 139 1.35 -11.48 -12.93
C PHE A 139 1.54 -11.96 -11.47
N ALA A 140 2.57 -11.48 -10.77
CA ALA A 140 2.84 -11.87 -9.39
C ALA A 140 1.77 -11.35 -8.43
N ALA A 141 1.08 -10.25 -8.76
CA ALA A 141 0.03 -9.70 -7.91
C ALA A 141 -1.14 -10.67 -7.68
N PRO A 142 -1.86 -11.16 -8.72
CA PRO A 142 -2.90 -12.17 -8.53
C PRO A 142 -2.34 -13.49 -7.99
N LEU A 143 -1.16 -13.93 -8.49
CA LEU A 143 -0.51 -15.16 -8.02
C LEU A 143 -0.36 -15.21 -6.49
N LEU A 144 0.08 -14.10 -5.89
CA LEU A 144 0.38 -14.00 -4.46
C LEU A 144 -0.84 -13.69 -3.60
N SER A 145 -1.87 -13.05 -4.16
CA SER A 145 -3.03 -12.57 -3.39
C SER A 145 -4.27 -13.47 -3.47
N ASP A 146 -4.43 -14.26 -4.54
CA ASP A 146 -5.61 -15.11 -4.76
C ASP A 146 -5.64 -16.36 -3.87
N ARG A 147 -4.50 -16.75 -3.29
CA ARG A 147 -4.35 -18.03 -2.60
C ARG A 147 -3.96 -17.86 -1.15
N ARG A 148 -4.64 -18.61 -0.28
CA ARG A 148 -4.27 -18.71 1.15
C ARG A 148 -3.01 -19.54 1.40
N ARG A 149 -2.59 -20.34 0.41
CA ARG A 149 -1.34 -21.11 0.42
C ARG A 149 -0.73 -21.07 -0.98
N LEU A 150 0.57 -20.86 -1.04
CA LEU A 150 1.39 -20.78 -2.24
C LEU A 150 2.35 -21.98 -2.21
N PRO A 151 1.91 -23.16 -2.67
CA PRO A 151 2.77 -24.34 -2.67
C PRO A 151 3.98 -24.13 -3.58
N ALA A 152 5.06 -24.84 -3.31
CA ALA A 152 6.31 -24.69 -4.03
C ALA A 152 6.15 -24.89 -5.54
N GLU A 153 5.28 -25.81 -5.95
CA GLU A 153 4.95 -26.16 -7.34
C GLU A 153 4.41 -24.96 -8.12
N VAL A 154 3.72 -24.05 -7.44
CA VAL A 154 3.14 -22.84 -8.03
C VAL A 154 4.16 -21.71 -8.12
N LEU A 155 5.12 -21.67 -7.19
CA LEU A 155 6.16 -20.64 -7.14
C LEU A 155 7.36 -20.98 -8.04
N ARG A 156 7.72 -22.26 -8.15
CA ARG A 156 8.88 -22.78 -8.90
C ARG A 156 9.00 -22.23 -10.34
N PRO A 157 7.93 -22.17 -11.15
CA PRO A 157 8.01 -21.65 -12.52
C PRO A 157 8.48 -20.20 -12.62
N HIS A 158 8.39 -19.43 -11.54
CA HIS A 158 8.65 -17.99 -11.52
C HIS A 158 9.97 -17.62 -10.82
N LEU A 159 10.71 -18.59 -10.28
CA LEU A 159 11.93 -18.33 -9.49
C LEU A 159 13.10 -17.78 -10.33
N ASP A 160 13.11 -18.04 -11.63
CA ASP A 160 14.14 -17.52 -12.54
C ASP A 160 13.68 -16.21 -13.24
N THR A 161 12.47 -15.72 -12.93
CA THR A 161 12.00 -14.42 -13.44
C THR A 161 12.69 -13.29 -12.68
N ASP A 162 13.32 -12.38 -13.41
CA ASP A 162 14.07 -11.27 -12.81
C ASP A 162 13.21 -10.49 -11.81
N GLY A 163 13.79 -10.20 -10.65
CA GLY A 163 13.16 -9.47 -9.56
C GLY A 163 12.02 -10.19 -8.80
N VAL A 164 11.53 -11.35 -9.23
CA VAL A 164 10.54 -12.14 -8.46
C VAL A 164 11.14 -12.72 -7.18
N PRO A 165 12.34 -13.34 -7.18
CA PRO A 165 12.99 -13.79 -5.94
C PRO A 165 13.17 -12.69 -4.90
N ALA A 166 13.53 -11.48 -5.35
CA ALA A 166 13.70 -10.33 -4.48
C ALA A 166 12.37 -9.86 -3.89
N LEU A 167 11.29 -9.86 -4.69
CA LEU A 167 9.93 -9.57 -4.21
C LEU A 167 9.49 -10.56 -3.13
N LEU A 168 9.65 -11.87 -3.37
CA LEU A 168 9.28 -12.91 -2.41
C LEU A 168 10.06 -12.78 -1.11
N ALA A 169 11.38 -12.55 -1.19
CA ALA A 169 12.22 -12.34 -0.02
C ALA A 169 11.78 -11.12 0.77
N ARG A 170 11.51 -10.01 0.09
CA ARG A 170 11.03 -8.77 0.73
C ARG A 170 9.69 -8.98 1.43
N LEU A 171 8.73 -9.64 0.80
CA LEU A 171 7.43 -9.95 1.42
C LEU A 171 7.57 -10.84 2.66
N VAL A 172 8.56 -11.72 2.71
CA VAL A 172 8.87 -12.51 3.92
C VAL A 172 9.57 -11.65 4.97
N THR A 173 10.51 -10.79 4.58
CA THR A 173 11.18 -9.83 5.47
C THR A 173 10.19 -8.88 6.15
N ASP A 174 9.20 -8.41 5.39
CA ASP A 174 8.17 -7.49 5.87
C ASP A 174 7.08 -8.21 6.70
N GLY A 175 7.22 -9.54 6.90
CA GLY A 175 6.27 -10.35 7.66
C GLY A 175 4.92 -10.54 6.97
N ALA A 176 4.81 -10.20 5.68
CA ALA A 176 3.58 -10.33 4.92
C ALA A 176 3.36 -11.78 4.45
N LEU A 177 4.44 -12.48 4.14
CA LEU A 177 4.46 -13.91 3.83
C LEU A 177 5.32 -14.66 4.85
N GLU A 178 4.98 -15.92 5.10
CA GLU A 178 5.79 -16.83 5.90
C GLU A 178 6.01 -18.16 5.18
N ARG A 179 7.12 -18.83 5.53
CA ARG A 179 7.48 -20.14 4.99
C ARG A 179 6.57 -21.23 5.58
N VAL A 180 6.15 -22.16 4.74
CA VAL A 180 5.39 -23.35 5.14
C VAL A 180 6.21 -24.59 4.83
N SER A 181 6.52 -25.36 5.86
CA SER A 181 7.22 -26.63 5.72
C SER A 181 6.39 -27.63 4.91
N PRO A 182 7.02 -28.47 4.07
CA PRO A 182 6.31 -29.53 3.35
C PRO A 182 5.69 -30.51 4.36
N GLY A 183 4.39 -30.81 4.21
CA GLY A 183 3.69 -31.83 4.98
C GLY A 183 2.89 -31.37 6.22
N VAL A 184 2.75 -30.06 6.47
CA VAL A 184 1.84 -29.55 7.52
C VAL A 184 0.51 -29.16 6.89
N GLU A 185 -0.42 -30.12 6.84
CA GLU A 185 -1.84 -29.90 6.48
C GLU A 185 -2.54 -28.96 7.47
#